data_AF-A0AB34KJ91-F1
#
_entry.id   AF-A0AB34KJ91-F1
#
_cell.length_a   1.000
_cell.length_b   1.000
_cell.length_c   1.000
_cell.angle_alpha   90.00
_cell.angle_beta   90.00
_cell.angle_gamma   90.00
#
_symmetry.space_group_name_H-M   'P 1'
#
loop_
_entity.id
_entity.type
_entity.pdbx_description
1 polymer ?
#
loop_
_entity_poly.entity_id
_entity_poly.type
_entity_poly.pdbx_seq_one_letter_code
_entity_poly.pdbx_strand_id
1 'polypeptide(L)'
;MSLAYLKSLLAPFPRRRNGTQSYSPLPQYNSNASAASARASTSSTASTPPPPTNEKPVHDPPPPSTLKISPRTLSNLTLGLSDGLTVPFALTAGLSTLNSTHVVIYGGLAELVAGAISMGLGGYLGALSEAEAGERARGEVRRAVRGAGGEAELRGVLGECGVGDVEGVVGKLVAGPGGEDGVVEVLVRLKGLGASCEG
;
A
#
# COMPACT_ATOMS: atom_id res chain seq x y z
N MET A 1 18.96 2.65 8.52
CA MET A 1 17.53 2.26 8.50
C MET A 1 17.13 1.72 9.88
N SER A 2 15.96 2.11 10.40
CA SER A 2 15.56 1.80 11.78
C SER A 2 15.46 0.30 12.05
N LEU A 3 16.06 -0.19 13.14
CA LEU A 3 15.95 -1.55 13.68
C LEU A 3 14.50 -2.07 13.75
N ALA A 4 13.51 -1.16 13.81
CA ALA A 4 12.08 -1.49 13.77
C ALA A 4 11.64 -2.12 12.44
N TYR A 5 12.22 -1.70 11.31
CA TYR A 5 11.86 -2.23 9.99
C TYR A 5 12.39 -3.66 9.81
N LEU A 6 13.63 -3.88 10.26
CA LEU A 6 14.26 -5.20 10.28
C LEU A 6 13.53 -6.17 11.22
N LYS A 7 13.10 -5.72 12.41
CA LYS A 7 12.23 -6.51 13.31
C LYS A 7 10.90 -6.88 12.67
N SER A 8 10.32 -6.02 11.83
CA SER A 8 9.10 -6.30 11.08
C SER A 8 9.31 -7.24 9.88
N LEU A 9 10.54 -7.38 9.39
CA LEU A 9 10.94 -8.26 8.29
C LEU A 9 11.23 -9.69 8.76
N LEU A 10 11.72 -9.84 9.99
CA LEU A 10 12.10 -11.12 10.61
C LEU A 10 10.99 -11.73 11.48
N ALA A 11 9.88 -11.03 11.70
CA ALA A 11 8.77 -11.55 12.48
C ALA A 11 8.02 -12.64 11.68
N PRO A 12 8.00 -13.92 12.13
CA PRO A 12 7.14 -14.93 11.52
C PRO A 12 5.69 -14.46 11.70
N PHE A 13 4.96 -14.36 10.59
CA PHE A 13 3.59 -13.86 10.64
C PHE A 13 2.74 -14.71 11.61
N PRO A 14 1.94 -14.09 12.49
CA PRO A 14 0.78 -14.78 13.02
C PRO A 14 -0.15 -15.11 11.84
N ARG A 15 -0.60 -16.37 11.81
CA ARG A 15 -1.58 -16.95 10.89
C ARG A 15 -2.62 -15.90 10.46
N ARG A 16 -2.65 -15.63 9.15
CA ARG A 16 -3.54 -14.71 8.43
C ARG A 16 -4.99 -14.78 8.95
N ARG A 17 -5.36 -13.86 9.85
CA ARG A 17 -6.73 -13.40 10.03
C ARG A 17 -6.79 -12.01 9.41
N ASN A 18 -7.63 -11.84 8.41
CA ASN A 18 -7.82 -10.60 7.64
C ASN A 18 -7.79 -9.35 8.54
N GLY A 19 -6.87 -8.41 8.28
CA GLY A 19 -6.91 -7.09 8.93
C GLY A 19 -5.63 -6.26 8.83
N THR A 20 -5.68 -5.25 7.94
CA THR A 20 -4.99 -3.93 8.02
C THR A 20 -3.46 -3.87 8.03
N GLN A 21 -2.87 -3.59 6.85
CA GLN A 21 -1.57 -2.90 6.77
C GLN A 21 -1.78 -1.41 7.12
N SER A 22 -0.99 -0.92 8.06
CA SER A 22 -0.95 0.49 8.46
C SER A 22 -0.17 1.30 7.41
N TYR A 23 -0.88 2.11 6.64
CA TYR A 23 -0.27 3.10 5.75
C TYR A 23 0.10 4.35 6.55
N SER A 24 1.35 4.80 6.43
CA SER A 24 1.77 6.14 6.84
C SER A 24 1.37 7.14 5.75
N PRO A 25 0.48 8.12 6.00
CA PRO A 25 0.11 9.11 4.99
C PRO A 25 1.25 10.07 4.68
N LEU A 26 1.32 10.54 3.43
CA LEU A 26 2.16 11.66 3.00
C LEU A 26 1.68 12.98 3.67
N PRO A 27 2.56 13.99 3.80
CA PRO A 27 2.23 15.24 4.48
C PRO A 27 1.05 15.96 3.82
N GLN A 28 0.03 16.33 4.62
CA GLN A 28 -1.10 17.12 4.17
C GLN A 28 -0.66 18.55 3.85
N TYR A 29 -0.89 18.98 2.60
CA TYR A 29 -0.77 20.38 2.17
C TYR A 29 -1.90 21.19 2.82
N ASN A 30 -1.55 22.04 3.80
CA ASN A 30 -2.50 22.83 4.59
C ASN A 30 -2.91 24.09 3.80
N SER A 31 -4.15 24.12 3.29
CA SER A 31 -4.74 25.23 2.52
C SER A 31 -5.39 26.32 3.38
N ASN A 32 -5.14 26.33 4.70
CA ASN A 32 -5.88 27.16 5.65
C ASN A 32 -5.11 28.43 6.09
N ALA A 33 -4.07 28.82 5.36
CA ALA A 33 -3.30 30.03 5.65
C ALA A 33 -3.84 31.22 4.85
N SER A 34 -5.11 31.58 5.03
CA SER A 34 -5.71 32.81 4.48
C SER A 34 -6.98 33.21 5.25
N ALA A 35 -6.86 33.57 6.53
CA ALA A 35 -7.83 34.46 7.18
C ALA A 35 -7.23 34.96 8.51
N ALA A 36 -6.88 36.23 8.53
CA ALA A 36 -6.36 36.94 9.67
C ALA A 36 -7.42 37.15 10.76
N SER A 37 -6.92 37.35 11.99
CA SER A 37 -7.38 38.37 12.95
C SER A 37 -8.75 38.21 13.64
N ALA A 38 -8.72 37.76 14.90
CA ALA A 38 -9.49 38.31 16.05
C ALA A 38 -9.20 37.42 17.29
N ARG A 39 -8.28 37.79 18.18
CA ARG A 39 -8.46 38.63 19.38
C ARG A 39 -9.36 38.00 20.47
N ALA A 40 -8.66 37.59 21.55
CA ALA A 40 -9.06 37.63 22.98
C ALA A 40 -10.24 36.70 23.40
N SER A 41 -10.35 36.10 24.59
CA SER A 41 -9.84 36.38 25.94
C SER A 41 -9.98 35.12 26.80
N THR A 42 -9.04 34.96 27.74
CA THR A 42 -9.15 34.44 29.13
C THR A 42 -10.44 33.76 29.61
N SER A 43 -10.31 32.61 30.28
CA SER A 43 -10.63 32.47 31.72
C SER A 43 -10.25 31.07 32.25
N SER A 44 -9.39 31.08 33.26
CA SER A 44 -9.08 29.96 34.15
C SER A 44 -10.08 29.89 35.30
N THR A 45 -10.61 28.70 35.62
CA THR A 45 -11.08 28.34 36.96
C THR A 45 -10.94 26.83 37.20
N ALA A 46 -10.31 26.50 38.33
CA ALA A 46 -10.18 25.16 38.89
C ALA A 46 -11.48 24.71 39.57
N SER A 47 -11.73 23.40 39.66
CA SER A 47 -11.98 22.64 40.91
C SER A 47 -12.84 21.37 40.73
N THR A 48 -12.40 20.30 41.40
CA THR A 48 -13.14 19.13 41.95
C THR A 48 -13.36 17.89 41.06
N PRO A 49 -12.92 16.67 41.49
CA PRO A 49 -13.31 15.41 40.88
C PRO A 49 -14.64 14.87 41.48
N PRO A 50 -15.58 14.33 40.67
CA PRO A 50 -16.77 13.65 41.18
C PRO A 50 -16.52 12.16 41.55
N PRO A 51 -17.36 11.56 42.43
CA PRO A 51 -17.16 10.23 43.04
C PRO A 51 -17.49 9.05 42.09
N PRO A 52 -17.10 7.80 42.43
CA PRO A 52 -17.28 6.65 41.55
C PRO A 52 -18.74 6.20 41.51
N THR A 53 -19.42 6.42 40.37
CA THR A 53 -20.74 5.85 40.10
C THR A 53 -20.62 4.62 39.20
N ASN A 54 -21.21 3.54 39.70
CA ASN A 54 -21.33 2.22 39.09
C ASN A 54 -22.22 2.29 37.83
N GLU A 55 -21.64 2.54 36.66
CA GLU A 55 -22.36 2.55 35.39
C GLU A 55 -22.21 1.20 34.65
N LYS A 56 -23.36 0.60 34.43
CA LYS A 56 -23.63 -0.61 33.64
C LYS A 56 -22.93 -0.54 32.28
N PRO A 57 -22.40 -1.64 31.70
CA PRO A 57 -21.73 -1.60 30.40
C PRO A 57 -22.70 -1.07 29.33
N VAL A 58 -22.46 0.16 28.90
CA VAL A 58 -23.12 0.75 27.73
C VAL A 58 -22.68 -0.08 26.54
N HIS A 59 -23.64 -0.71 25.89
CA HIS A 59 -23.43 -1.40 24.63
C HIS A 59 -23.04 -0.34 23.60
N ASP A 60 -21.76 -0.29 23.22
CA ASP A 60 -21.32 0.54 22.11
C ASP A 60 -22.16 0.20 20.87
N PRO A 61 -22.76 1.19 20.18
CA PRO A 61 -23.34 0.92 18.87
C PRO A 61 -22.24 0.37 17.96
N PRO A 62 -22.51 -0.66 17.14
CA PRO A 62 -21.51 -1.18 16.22
C PRO A 62 -20.96 -0.04 15.36
N PRO A 63 -19.64 0.04 15.14
CA PRO A 63 -19.05 1.11 14.36
C PRO A 63 -19.73 1.16 12.98
N PRO A 64 -20.03 2.36 12.45
CA PRO A 64 -20.63 2.47 11.13
C PRO A 64 -19.74 1.74 10.14
N SER A 65 -20.37 0.94 9.29
CA SER A 65 -19.75 0.17 8.22
C SER A 65 -19.07 1.12 7.24
N THR A 66 -17.84 1.52 7.58
CA THR A 66 -16.98 2.35 6.74
C THR A 66 -16.60 1.54 5.52
N LEU A 67 -17.01 2.03 4.34
CA LEU A 67 -16.68 1.44 3.06
C LEU A 67 -15.17 1.57 2.86
N LYS A 68 -14.42 0.49 3.12
CA LYS A 68 -12.95 0.47 3.02
C LYS A 68 -12.54 0.39 1.55
N ILE A 69 -12.44 1.55 0.90
CA ILE A 69 -11.89 1.68 -0.45
C ILE A 69 -10.37 1.71 -0.34
N SER A 70 -9.67 0.92 -1.17
CA SER A 70 -8.21 0.94 -1.18
C SER A 70 -7.68 2.19 -1.89
N PRO A 71 -6.59 2.83 -1.41
CA PRO A 71 -6.04 4.03 -2.04
C PRO A 71 -5.56 3.77 -3.48
N ARG A 72 -5.14 2.54 -3.80
CA ARG A 72 -4.73 2.14 -5.15
C ARG A 72 -5.92 2.11 -6.11
N THR A 73 -7.07 1.62 -5.67
CA THR A 73 -8.32 1.68 -6.46
C THR A 73 -8.74 3.12 -6.71
N LEU A 74 -8.68 3.98 -5.68
CA LEU A 74 -9.02 5.39 -5.82
C LEU A 74 -8.05 6.11 -6.79
N SER A 75 -6.75 5.86 -6.66
CA SER A 75 -5.74 6.43 -7.57
C SER A 75 -5.98 6.03 -9.02
N ASN A 76 -6.20 4.73 -9.30
CA ASN A 76 -6.45 4.25 -10.65
C ASN A 76 -7.74 4.83 -11.24
N LEU A 77 -8.78 5.01 -10.41
CA LEU A 77 -10.01 5.67 -10.81
C LEU A 77 -9.77 7.15 -11.16
N THR A 78 -9.06 7.88 -10.32
CA THR A 78 -8.76 9.30 -10.56
C THR A 78 -7.90 9.48 -11.81
N LEU A 79 -6.90 8.62 -12.04
CA LEU A 79 -6.11 8.61 -13.29
C LEU A 79 -6.99 8.37 -14.51
N GLY A 80 -7.80 7.31 -14.50
CA GLY A 80 -8.68 6.99 -15.65
C GLY A 80 -9.76 8.05 -15.89
N LEU A 81 -10.32 8.66 -14.84
CA LEU A 81 -11.28 9.76 -14.95
C LEU A 81 -10.60 11.02 -15.51
N SER A 82 -9.40 11.35 -15.04
CA SER A 82 -8.67 12.54 -15.51
C SER A 82 -8.33 12.41 -17.00
N ASP A 83 -7.88 11.24 -17.44
CA ASP A 83 -7.60 10.98 -18.86
C ASP A 83 -8.89 10.93 -19.69
N GLY A 84 -9.93 10.28 -19.17
CA GLY A 84 -11.25 10.18 -19.80
C GLY A 84 -12.01 11.52 -19.91
N LEU A 85 -11.59 12.55 -19.17
CA LEU A 85 -12.10 13.92 -19.34
C LEU A 85 -11.19 14.76 -20.23
N THR A 86 -9.88 14.70 -20.00
CA THR A 86 -8.93 15.59 -20.67
C THR A 86 -8.75 15.25 -22.14
N VAL A 87 -8.57 13.96 -22.47
CA VAL A 87 -8.33 13.53 -23.85
C VAL A 87 -9.57 13.74 -24.72
N PRO A 88 -10.78 13.29 -24.33
CA PRO A 88 -11.98 13.58 -25.12
C PRO A 88 -12.32 15.08 -25.19
N PHE A 89 -12.02 15.87 -24.15
CA PHE A 89 -12.20 17.32 -24.21
C PHE A 89 -11.29 17.97 -25.25
N ALA A 90 -10.00 17.64 -25.24
CA ALA A 90 -9.06 18.14 -26.24
C ALA A 90 -9.41 17.67 -27.66
N LEU A 91 -9.79 16.38 -27.80
CA LEU A 91 -10.20 15.81 -29.08
C LEU A 91 -11.44 16.49 -29.64
N THR A 92 -12.50 16.63 -28.84
CA THR A 92 -13.75 17.29 -29.28
C THR A 92 -13.55 18.77 -29.58
N ALA A 93 -12.70 19.48 -28.82
CA ALA A 93 -12.31 20.85 -29.12
C ALA A 93 -11.57 20.93 -30.47
N GLY A 94 -10.65 20.01 -30.75
CA GLY A 94 -9.96 19.93 -32.04
C GLY A 94 -10.88 19.57 -33.21
N LEU A 95 -11.84 18.66 -33.01
CA LEU A 95 -12.83 18.27 -34.02
C LEU A 95 -13.91 19.32 -34.23
N SER A 96 -14.10 20.27 -33.31
CA SER A 96 -15.15 21.31 -33.39
C SER A 96 -15.04 22.22 -34.61
N THR A 97 -13.86 22.28 -35.25
CA THR A 97 -13.64 23.03 -36.49
C THR A 97 -14.23 22.33 -37.72
N LEU A 98 -14.54 21.04 -37.61
CA LEU A 98 -15.26 20.31 -38.64
C LEU A 98 -16.73 20.69 -38.51
N ASN A 99 -17.33 21.27 -39.55
CA ASN A 99 -18.69 21.81 -39.59
C ASN A 99 -19.80 20.72 -39.51
N SER A 100 -19.61 19.72 -38.64
CA SER A 100 -20.50 18.59 -38.37
C SER A 100 -20.41 18.17 -36.91
N THR A 101 -21.43 18.56 -36.14
CA THR A 101 -21.54 18.24 -34.71
C THR A 101 -21.60 16.72 -34.46
N HIS A 102 -22.15 15.95 -35.40
CA HIS A 102 -22.21 14.48 -35.29
C HIS A 102 -20.81 13.86 -35.24
N VAL A 103 -19.87 14.38 -36.02
CA VAL A 103 -18.49 13.87 -36.03
C VAL A 103 -17.81 14.13 -34.69
N VAL A 104 -18.03 15.30 -34.09
CA VAL A 104 -17.48 15.65 -32.78
C VAL A 104 -18.03 14.71 -31.70
N ILE A 105 -19.34 14.48 -31.67
CA ILE A 105 -20.00 13.66 -30.64
C ILE A 105 -19.59 12.18 -30.79
N TYR A 106 -19.72 11.61 -31.99
CA TYR A 106 -19.39 10.19 -32.19
C TYR A 106 -17.89 9.94 -32.08
N GLY A 107 -17.05 10.87 -32.53
CA GLY A 107 -15.60 10.79 -32.36
C GLY A 107 -15.18 10.84 -30.89
N GLY A 108 -15.71 11.80 -30.13
CA GLY A 108 -15.43 11.89 -28.68
C GLY A 108 -15.93 10.69 -27.89
N LEU A 109 -17.12 10.17 -28.21
CA LEU A 109 -17.66 8.97 -27.56
C LEU A 109 -16.87 7.71 -27.92
N ALA A 110 -16.47 7.57 -29.19
CA ALA A 110 -15.64 6.46 -29.64
C ALA A 110 -14.29 6.45 -28.91
N GLU A 111 -13.64 7.60 -28.79
CA GLU A 111 -12.39 7.75 -28.03
C GLU A 111 -12.58 7.39 -26.55
N LEU A 112 -13.65 7.87 -25.93
CA LEU A 112 -13.93 7.57 -24.52
C LEU A 112 -14.13 6.06 -24.27
N VAL A 113 -14.90 5.39 -25.13
CA VAL A 113 -15.14 3.94 -25.01
C VAL A 113 -13.86 3.16 -25.29
N ALA A 114 -13.11 3.52 -26.34
CA ALA A 114 -11.84 2.89 -26.67
C ALA A 114 -10.81 3.05 -25.55
N GLY A 115 -10.68 4.26 -25.00
CA GLY A 115 -9.80 4.57 -23.87
C GLY A 115 -10.18 3.80 -22.62
N ALA A 116 -11.47 3.73 -22.27
CA ALA A 116 -11.95 2.99 -21.10
C ALA A 116 -11.64 1.48 -21.21
N ILE A 117 -11.85 0.87 -22.38
CA ILE A 117 -11.51 -0.55 -22.61
C ILE A 117 -10.01 -0.76 -22.52
N SER A 118 -9.23 0.10 -23.18
CA SER A 118 -7.77 0.02 -23.21
C SER A 118 -7.16 0.09 -21.79
N MET A 119 -7.53 1.12 -21.02
CA MET A 119 -7.07 1.27 -19.64
C MET A 119 -7.58 0.17 -18.70
N GLY A 120 -8.84 -0.26 -18.87
CA GLY A 120 -9.42 -1.33 -18.07
C GLY A 120 -8.70 -2.66 -18.26
N LEU A 121 -8.45 -3.05 -19.51
CA LEU A 121 -7.68 -4.25 -19.84
C LEU A 121 -6.20 -4.11 -19.45
N GLY A 122 -5.59 -2.94 -19.67
CA GLY A 122 -4.21 -2.67 -19.25
C GLY A 122 -4.01 -2.82 -17.75
N GLY A 123 -4.92 -2.27 -16.93
CA GLY A 123 -4.89 -2.43 -15.48
C GLY A 123 -5.12 -3.87 -15.02
N TYR A 124 -6.05 -4.60 -15.66
CA TYR A 124 -6.30 -6.02 -15.36
C TYR A 124 -5.10 -6.91 -15.70
N LEU A 125 -4.55 -6.78 -16.91
CA LEU A 125 -3.40 -7.55 -17.35
C LEU A 125 -2.14 -7.18 -16.56
N GLY A 126 -1.98 -5.92 -16.18
CA GLY A 126 -0.90 -5.48 -15.28
C GLY A 126 -0.99 -6.18 -13.92
N ALA A 127 -2.17 -6.20 -13.30
CA ALA A 127 -2.36 -6.89 -12.02
C ALA A 127 -2.15 -8.41 -12.12
N LEU A 128 -2.60 -9.02 -13.23
CA LEU A 128 -2.36 -10.45 -13.49
C LEU A 128 -0.86 -10.74 -13.67
N SER A 129 -0.16 -9.89 -14.43
CA SER A 129 1.28 -9.99 -14.64
C SER A 129 2.07 -9.84 -13.35
N GLU A 130 1.70 -8.89 -12.48
CA GLU A 130 2.30 -8.72 -11.15
C GLU A 130 2.10 -9.97 -10.28
N ALA A 131 0.91 -10.58 -10.32
CA ALA A 131 0.62 -11.81 -9.57
C ALA A 131 1.51 -12.97 -10.05
N GLU A 132 1.57 -13.20 -11.37
CA GLU A 132 2.41 -14.25 -11.94
C GLU A 132 3.91 -14.00 -11.71
N ALA A 133 4.36 -12.75 -11.84
CA ALA A 133 5.74 -12.38 -11.55
C ALA A 133 6.09 -12.64 -10.09
N GLY A 134 5.18 -12.36 -9.16
CA GLY A 134 5.33 -12.69 -7.74
C GLY A 134 5.47 -14.20 -7.49
N GLU A 135 4.69 -15.03 -8.19
CA GLU A 135 4.80 -16.48 -8.10
C GLU A 135 6.12 -17.01 -8.66
N ARG A 136 6.56 -16.50 -9.82
CA ARG A 136 7.84 -16.85 -10.44
C ARG A 136 9.01 -16.51 -9.51
N ALA A 137 9.04 -15.30 -8.96
CA ALA A 137 10.08 -14.87 -8.01
C ALA A 137 10.14 -15.77 -6.76
N ARG A 138 8.97 -16.16 -6.21
CA ARG A 138 8.90 -17.11 -5.09
C ARG A 138 9.42 -18.50 -5.48
N GLY A 139 9.11 -18.97 -6.68
CA GLY A 139 9.59 -20.25 -7.20
C GLY A 139 11.11 -20.30 -7.38
N GLU A 140 11.70 -19.22 -7.90
CA GLU A 140 13.16 -19.09 -8.05
C GLU A 140 13.87 -19.12 -6.70
N VAL A 141 13.39 -18.34 -5.73
CA VAL A 141 13.96 -18.33 -4.37
C VAL A 141 13.81 -19.69 -3.69
N ARG A 142 12.65 -20.35 -3.84
CA ARG A 142 12.44 -21.71 -3.33
C ARG A 142 13.44 -22.72 -3.91
N ARG A 143 13.76 -22.61 -5.20
CA ARG A 143 14.76 -23.46 -5.86
C ARG A 143 16.18 -23.18 -5.36
N ALA A 144 16.53 -21.90 -5.20
CA ALA A 144 17.82 -21.49 -4.66
C ALA A 144 18.03 -22.00 -3.22
N VAL A 145 17.02 -21.82 -2.35
CA VAL A 145 17.02 -22.31 -0.97
C VAL A 145 17.21 -23.83 -0.90
N ARG A 146 16.56 -24.59 -1.79
CA ARG A 146 16.71 -26.05 -1.84
C ARG A 146 18.09 -26.52 -2.32
N GLY A 147 18.78 -25.71 -3.13
CA GLY A 147 20.09 -26.06 -3.72
C GLY A 147 21.30 -25.62 -2.91
N ALA A 148 21.23 -24.45 -2.26
CA ALA A 148 22.37 -23.84 -1.56
C ALA A 148 22.29 -23.96 -0.02
N GLY A 149 21.20 -24.51 0.52
CA GLY A 149 20.89 -24.46 1.94
C GLY A 149 20.41 -23.05 2.31
N GLY A 150 19.09 -22.85 2.36
CA GLY A 150 18.49 -21.52 2.51
C GLY A 150 18.97 -20.72 3.72
N GLU A 151 19.43 -21.38 4.78
CA GLU A 151 20.04 -20.71 5.93
C GLU A 151 21.33 -19.97 5.58
N ALA A 152 22.20 -20.55 4.74
CA ALA A 152 23.46 -19.93 4.34
C ALA A 152 23.23 -18.70 3.45
N GLU A 153 22.28 -18.81 2.52
CA GLU A 153 21.87 -17.68 1.67
C GLU A 153 21.22 -16.57 2.50
N LEU A 154 20.34 -16.93 3.45
CA LEU A 154 19.73 -15.98 4.39
C LEU A 154 20.79 -15.30 5.26
N ARG A 155 21.76 -16.05 5.79
CA ARG A 155 22.89 -15.50 6.56
C ARG A 155 23.71 -14.50 5.75
N GLY A 156 23.98 -14.82 4.47
CA GLY A 156 24.69 -13.92 3.56
C GLY A 156 23.96 -12.59 3.37
N VAL A 157 22.68 -12.64 3.00
CA VAL A 157 21.86 -11.44 2.79
C VAL A 157 21.70 -10.63 4.09
N LEU A 158 21.49 -11.29 5.24
CA LEU A 158 21.40 -10.59 6.53
C LEU A 158 22.75 -9.98 6.96
N GLY A 159 23.86 -10.64 6.62
CA GLY A 159 25.21 -10.14 6.86
C GLY A 159 25.50 -8.87 6.08
N GLU A 160 25.17 -8.86 4.78
CA GLU A 160 25.24 -7.66 3.94
C GLU A 160 24.38 -6.52 4.49
N CYS A 161 23.25 -6.85 5.11
CA CYS A 161 22.34 -5.88 5.73
C CYS A 161 22.71 -5.41 7.14
N GLY A 162 23.89 -5.78 7.66
CA GLY A 162 24.39 -5.28 8.95
C GLY A 162 23.56 -5.74 10.15
N VAL A 163 22.91 -6.90 10.06
CA VAL A 163 22.11 -7.44 11.16
C VAL A 163 23.03 -7.98 12.26
N GLY A 164 22.96 -7.40 13.46
CA GLY A 164 23.87 -7.75 14.55
C GLY A 164 23.69 -9.15 15.16
N ASP A 165 22.51 -9.77 15.04
CA ASP A 165 22.20 -11.11 15.57
C ASP A 165 21.67 -12.02 14.45
N VAL A 166 22.51 -12.30 13.44
CA VAL A 166 22.13 -13.14 12.29
C VAL A 166 21.76 -14.55 12.74
N GLU A 167 22.56 -15.18 13.61
CA GLU A 167 22.34 -16.55 14.06
C GLU A 167 21.06 -16.70 14.87
N GLY A 168 20.77 -15.79 15.81
CA GLY A 168 19.55 -15.83 16.61
C GLY A 168 18.29 -15.63 15.78
N VAL A 169 18.40 -14.85 14.71
CA VAL A 169 17.31 -14.61 13.76
C VAL A 169 17.05 -15.82 12.88
N VAL A 170 18.10 -16.37 12.26
CA VAL A 170 18.00 -17.54 11.37
C VAL A 170 17.47 -18.72 12.17
N GLY A 171 17.99 -18.95 13.39
CA GLY A 171 17.51 -20.01 14.28
C GLY A 171 16.04 -19.88 14.66
N LYS A 172 15.55 -18.65 14.93
CA LYS A 172 14.11 -18.41 15.20
C LYS A 172 13.23 -18.62 13.97
N LEU A 173 13.73 -18.31 12.78
CA LEU A 173 12.98 -18.44 11.54
C LEU A 173 12.82 -19.91 11.15
N VAL A 174 13.89 -20.69 11.32
CA VAL A 174 13.93 -22.14 11.04
C VAL A 174 13.15 -22.93 12.09
N ALA A 175 13.26 -22.57 13.37
CA ALA A 175 12.49 -23.20 14.45
C ALA A 175 11.01 -22.77 14.50
N GLY A 176 10.62 -21.78 13.69
CA GLY A 176 9.25 -21.28 13.60
C GLY A 176 8.31 -22.23 12.86
N PRO A 177 6.99 -22.00 12.92
CA PRO A 177 5.97 -22.86 12.32
C PRO A 177 6.02 -22.93 10.78
N GLY A 178 6.88 -22.13 10.14
CA GLY A 178 7.08 -22.08 8.69
C GLY A 178 8.38 -22.74 8.20
N GLY A 179 9.33 -23.12 9.08
CA GLY A 179 10.59 -23.77 8.68
C GLY A 179 11.26 -23.15 7.44
N GLU A 180 11.53 -23.99 6.43
CA GLU A 180 12.12 -23.59 5.15
C GLU A 180 11.22 -22.64 4.32
N ASP A 181 9.89 -22.75 4.43
CA ASP A 181 8.95 -21.85 3.77
C ASP A 181 9.03 -20.42 4.34
N GLY A 182 9.28 -20.31 5.65
CA GLY A 182 9.53 -19.03 6.32
C GLY A 182 10.82 -18.36 5.83
N VAL A 183 11.88 -19.14 5.60
CA VAL A 183 13.14 -18.66 5.02
C VAL A 183 12.93 -18.15 3.61
N VAL A 184 12.24 -18.91 2.75
CA VAL A 184 11.90 -18.49 1.38
C VAL A 184 11.10 -17.19 1.38
N GLU A 185 10.10 -17.04 2.25
CA GLU A 185 9.25 -15.85 2.28
C GLU A 185 10.02 -14.59 2.71
N VAL A 186 10.89 -14.70 3.72
CA VAL A 186 11.76 -13.59 4.14
C VAL A 186 12.76 -13.24 3.05
N LEU A 187 13.36 -14.25 2.41
CA LEU A 187 14.37 -14.03 1.37
C LEU A 187 13.77 -13.38 0.10
N VAL A 188 12.55 -13.79 -0.30
CA VAL A 188 11.78 -13.14 -1.37
C VAL A 188 11.52 -11.68 -1.04
N ARG A 189 11.18 -11.36 0.22
CA ARG A 189 10.95 -9.96 0.64
C ARG A 189 12.23 -9.14 0.63
N LEU A 190 13.34 -9.69 1.13
CA LEU A 190 14.62 -8.98 1.17
C LEU A 190 15.13 -8.69 -0.25
N LYS A 191 15.06 -9.68 -1.15
CA LYS A 191 15.43 -9.48 -2.56
C LYS A 191 14.47 -8.54 -3.29
N GLY A 192 13.16 -8.65 -3.05
CA GLY A 192 12.14 -7.79 -3.69
C GLY A 192 12.20 -6.32 -3.25
N LEU A 193 12.75 -6.04 -2.06
CA LEU A 193 13.00 -4.67 -1.59
C LEU A 193 14.23 -4.03 -2.24
N GLY A 194 14.94 -4.74 -3.12
CA GLY A 194 16.19 -4.26 -3.69
C GLY A 194 17.17 -3.94 -2.59
N ALA A 195 17.29 -4.83 -1.58
CA ALA A 195 18.27 -4.74 -0.52
C ALA A 195 19.68 -4.90 -1.09
N SER A 196 20.11 -3.93 -1.90
CA SER A 196 21.50 -3.53 -1.96
C SER A 196 21.74 -2.86 -0.61
N CYS A 197 22.15 -3.69 0.33
CA CYS A 197 22.61 -3.22 1.61
C CYS A 197 23.99 -2.58 1.37
N GLU A 198 23.99 -1.39 0.76
CA GLU A 198 25.17 -0.53 0.70
C GLU A 198 25.45 -0.06 2.14
N GLY A 199 26.49 -0.64 2.71
CA GLY A 199 27.10 -0.30 4.00
C GLY A 199 28.58 -0.63 3.95
#